data_AF-A0A356FTN4-F1
#
_entry.id   AF-A0A356FTN4-F1
#
_cell.length_a   1.000
_cell.length_b   1.000
_cell.length_c   1.000
_cell.angle_alpha   90.00
_cell.angle_beta   90.00
_cell.angle_gamma   90.00
#
_symmetry.space_group_name_H-M   'P 1'
#
loop_
_entity.id
_entity.type
_entity.pdbx_description
1 polymer ?
#
loop_
_entity_poly.entity_id
_entity_poly.type
_entity_poly.pdbx_seq_one_letter_code
_entity_poly.pdbx_strand_id
1 'polypeptide(L)'
;MNLFWRVYNLLPFSKPPLAPGLDATSAERGAYGEALAADYCKRTLGYKLITRNWHGSRGELDLICSDKDTLVFIEVRARAEKALVSGYHSIDVNKKAVLHRTCRQYLNQIQHPPKHFRFDIIDVVLSCNKADKVRHYKNIPLFHKHYKARNFERQ
;
A
#
# COMPACT_ATOMS: atom_id res chain seq x y z
N MET A 1 13.55 15.91 9.68
CA MET A 1 12.87 15.22 8.56
C MET A 1 13.80 15.28 7.35
N ASN A 2 14.39 14.14 6.96
CA ASN A 2 15.55 14.11 6.06
C ASN A 2 15.22 14.59 4.64
N LEU A 3 16.07 15.47 4.08
CA LEU A 3 15.95 16.06 2.74
C LEU A 3 15.79 15.01 1.62
N PHE A 4 16.35 13.82 1.85
CA PHE A 4 16.25 12.65 0.98
C PHE A 4 14.81 12.24 0.66
N TRP A 5 13.92 12.25 1.66
CA TRP A 5 12.51 11.89 1.49
C TRP A 5 11.72 12.91 0.66
N ARG A 6 12.14 14.18 0.69
CA ARG A 6 11.51 15.27 -0.07
C ARG A 6 11.84 15.18 -1.57
N VAL A 7 13.05 14.73 -1.90
CA VAL A 7 13.50 14.55 -3.28
C VAL A 7 12.94 13.27 -3.90
N TYR A 8 12.81 12.18 -3.13
CA TYR A 8 12.24 10.91 -3.61
C TYR A 8 10.79 11.04 -4.11
N ASN A 9 9.99 11.89 -3.46
CA ASN A 9 8.59 12.13 -3.87
C ASN A 9 8.44 13.01 -5.12
N LEU A 10 9.51 13.68 -5.58
CA LEU A 10 9.48 14.66 -6.67
C LEU A 10 10.15 14.18 -7.96
N LEU A 11 10.89 13.07 -7.94
CA LEU A 11 11.58 12.57 -9.12
C LEU A 11 10.76 11.48 -9.82
N PRO A 12 10.42 11.63 -11.12
CA PRO A 12 9.63 10.66 -11.87
C PRO A 12 10.37 9.34 -12.14
N PHE A 13 11.68 9.28 -11.83
CA PHE A 13 12.53 8.12 -11.99
C PHE A 13 13.61 8.11 -10.90
N SER A 14 13.47 7.21 -9.94
CA SER A 14 14.59 6.73 -9.15
C SER A 14 14.46 5.21 -9.05
N LYS A 15 15.60 4.51 -9.14
CA LYS A 15 15.69 3.13 -8.63
C LYS A 15 15.11 3.11 -7.21
N PRO A 16 14.51 1.99 -6.76
CA PRO A 16 14.15 1.86 -5.36
C PRO A 16 15.38 2.19 -4.48
N PRO A 17 15.18 2.67 -3.24
CA PRO A 17 16.29 3.02 -2.35
C PRO A 17 17.33 1.88 -2.29
N LEU A 18 18.57 2.13 -1.87
CA LEU A 18 19.48 1.01 -1.64
C LEU A 18 18.83 0.02 -0.66
N ALA A 19 18.93 -1.28 -0.96
CA ALA A 19 18.38 -2.31 -0.10
C ALA A 19 18.92 -2.12 1.32
N PRO A 20 18.06 -2.11 2.35
CA PRO A 20 18.47 -1.89 3.72
C PRO A 20 19.51 -2.94 4.14
N GLY A 21 20.57 -2.49 4.80
CA GLY A 21 21.58 -3.38 5.38
C GLY A 21 21.01 -4.29 6.47
N LEU A 22 21.82 -5.24 6.95
CA LEU A 22 21.42 -6.19 7.99
C LEU A 22 20.94 -5.49 9.28
N ASP A 23 21.54 -4.35 9.60
CA ASP A 23 21.26 -3.56 10.81
C ASP A 23 20.13 -2.53 10.63
N ALA A 24 19.44 -2.53 9.48
CA ALA A 24 18.37 -1.59 9.25
C ALA A 24 17.23 -1.75 10.26
N THR A 25 16.58 -0.65 10.58
CA THR A 25 15.40 -0.63 11.45
C THR A 25 14.18 -1.23 10.74
N SER A 26 13.14 -1.59 11.50
CA SER A 26 11.85 -1.98 10.94
C SER A 26 11.24 -0.87 10.08
N ALA A 27 11.41 0.39 10.49
CA ALA A 27 10.94 1.56 9.76
C ALA A 27 11.62 1.69 8.39
N GLU A 28 12.95 1.56 8.33
CA GLU A 28 13.70 1.63 7.07
C GLU A 28 13.33 0.49 6.11
N ARG A 29 13.18 -0.73 6.64
CA ARG A 29 12.68 -1.87 5.85
C ARG A 29 11.26 -1.63 5.33
N GLY A 30 10.38 -1.07 6.16
CA GLY A 30 9.01 -0.69 5.77
C GLY A 30 9.02 0.31 4.62
N ALA A 31 9.79 1.39 4.77
CA ALA A 31 9.92 2.44 3.78
C ALA A 31 10.49 1.93 2.44
N TYR A 32 11.49 1.04 2.49
CA TYR A 32 12.04 0.40 1.30
C TYR A 32 11.02 -0.53 0.62
N GLY A 33 10.32 -1.35 1.40
CA GLY A 33 9.28 -2.24 0.86
C GLY A 33 8.13 -1.46 0.22
N GLU A 34 7.70 -0.35 0.82
CA GLU A 34 6.68 0.53 0.25
C GLU A 34 7.14 1.16 -1.07
N ALA A 35 8.41 1.57 -1.16
CA ALA A 35 8.98 2.07 -2.41
C ALA A 35 9.01 0.99 -3.51
N LEU A 36 9.38 -0.25 -3.18
CA LEU A 36 9.34 -1.39 -4.11
C LEU A 36 7.91 -1.72 -4.54
N ALA A 37 6.95 -1.71 -3.61
CA ALA A 37 5.55 -1.96 -3.90
C ALA A 37 4.96 -0.89 -4.84
N ALA A 38 5.28 0.39 -4.61
CA ALA A 38 4.88 1.48 -5.49
C ALA A 38 5.46 1.33 -6.91
N ASP A 39 6.74 0.95 -7.02
CA ASP A 39 7.37 0.67 -8.31
C ASP A 39 6.72 -0.51 -9.03
N TYR A 40 6.46 -1.60 -8.30
CA TYR A 40 5.76 -2.78 -8.83
C TYR A 40 4.35 -2.43 -9.33
N CYS A 41 3.58 -1.63 -8.57
CA CYS A 41 2.28 -1.13 -9.01
C CYS A 41 2.37 -0.39 -10.35
N LYS A 42 3.34 0.51 -10.48
CA LYS A 42 3.49 1.33 -11.69
C LYS A 42 4.01 0.52 -12.88
N ARG A 43 5.13 -0.19 -12.72
CA ARG A 43 5.87 -0.81 -13.83
C ARG A 43 5.32 -2.17 -14.22
N THR A 44 4.90 -2.97 -13.26
CA THR A 44 4.47 -4.35 -13.50
C THR A 44 2.97 -4.46 -13.63
N LEU A 45 2.21 -3.78 -12.77
CA LEU A 45 0.73 -3.83 -12.80
C LEU A 45 0.11 -2.76 -13.71
N GLY A 46 0.86 -1.72 -14.08
CA GLY A 46 0.34 -0.60 -14.87
C GLY A 46 -0.63 0.31 -14.10
N TYR A 47 -0.62 0.26 -12.77
CA TYR A 47 -1.49 1.10 -11.94
C TYR A 47 -0.97 2.54 -11.89
N LYS A 48 -1.90 3.49 -11.82
CA LYS A 48 -1.57 4.88 -11.53
C LYS A 48 -1.49 5.09 -10.03
N LEU A 49 -0.32 5.46 -9.52
CA LEU A 49 -0.16 5.84 -8.12
C LEU A 49 -0.87 7.17 -7.86
N ILE A 50 -1.75 7.21 -6.86
CA ILE A 50 -2.50 8.40 -6.43
C ILE A 50 -1.82 9.05 -5.23
N THR A 51 -1.55 8.26 -4.18
CA THR A 51 -0.85 8.73 -2.99
C THR A 51 -0.13 7.60 -2.28
N ARG A 52 0.87 7.97 -1.48
CA ARG A 52 1.65 7.12 -0.59
C ARG A 52 1.52 7.65 0.84
N ASN A 53 1.57 6.80 1.85
CA ASN A 53 1.53 7.15 3.26
C ASN A 53 0.44 8.18 3.57
N TRP A 54 -0.80 7.86 3.17
CA TRP A 54 -1.92 8.74 3.47
C TRP A 54 -2.29 8.58 4.95
N HIS A 55 -2.36 9.70 5.67
CA HIS A 55 -2.73 9.72 7.09
C HIS A 55 -4.10 10.37 7.30
N GLY A 56 -4.95 9.67 8.06
CA GLY A 56 -6.21 10.19 8.55
C GLY A 56 -6.32 10.04 10.06
N SER A 57 -7.30 10.72 10.65
CA SER A 57 -7.60 10.58 12.08
C SER A 57 -7.97 9.17 12.55
N ARG A 58 -8.29 8.25 11.63
CA ARG A 58 -8.66 6.85 11.94
C ARG A 58 -7.56 5.83 11.68
N GLY A 59 -6.42 6.24 11.11
CA GLY A 59 -5.32 5.36 10.73
C GLY A 59 -4.60 5.84 9.47
N GLU A 60 -3.83 4.95 8.88
CA GLU A 60 -3.00 5.21 7.70
C GLU A 60 -3.28 4.21 6.56
N LEU A 61 -2.95 4.62 5.34
CA LEU A 61 -3.01 3.79 4.13
C LEU A 61 -1.66 3.91 3.41
N ASP A 62 -0.98 2.78 3.23
CA ASP A 62 0.37 2.75 2.65
C ASP A 62 0.37 3.26 1.21
N LEU A 63 -0.46 2.68 0.34
CA LEU A 63 -0.59 3.09 -1.05
C LEU A 63 -2.05 3.18 -1.47
N ILE A 64 -2.35 4.18 -2.28
CA ILE A 64 -3.62 4.31 -3.00
C ILE A 64 -3.31 4.44 -4.48
N CYS A 65 -3.89 3.56 -5.28
CA CYS A 65 -3.66 3.45 -6.71
C CYS A 65 -4.98 3.48 -7.47
N SER A 66 -4.92 3.74 -8.78
CA SER A 66 -6.00 3.53 -9.73
C SER A 66 -5.61 2.41 -10.70
N ASP A 67 -6.47 1.41 -10.80
CA ASP A 67 -6.47 0.36 -11.82
C ASP A 67 -7.70 0.58 -12.71
N LYS A 68 -7.52 1.33 -13.81
CA LYS A 68 -8.62 1.85 -14.63
C LYS A 68 -9.63 2.59 -13.73
N ASP A 69 -10.90 2.18 -13.76
CA ASP A 69 -11.99 2.78 -12.96
C ASP A 69 -12.09 2.24 -11.52
N THR A 70 -11.11 1.45 -11.08
CA THR A 70 -11.07 0.89 -9.71
C THR A 70 -10.05 1.62 -8.85
N LEU A 71 -10.49 2.14 -7.70
CA LEU A 71 -9.59 2.62 -6.66
C LEU A 71 -9.03 1.44 -5.85
N VAL A 72 -7.72 1.33 -5.76
CA VAL A 72 -7.05 0.22 -5.08
C VAL A 72 -6.35 0.75 -3.84
N PHE A 73 -6.83 0.34 -2.67
CA PHE A 73 -6.12 0.52 -1.41
C PHE A 73 -5.16 -0.66 -1.25
N ILE A 74 -3.89 -0.39 -0.96
CA ILE A 74 -2.88 -1.44 -0.87
C ILE A 74 -2.15 -1.30 0.46
N GLU A 75 -2.17 -2.37 1.24
CA GLU A 75 -1.29 -2.55 2.38
C GLU A 75 0.01 -3.22 1.92
N VAL A 76 1.14 -2.66 2.33
CA VAL A 76 2.47 -3.17 2.01
C VAL A 76 3.04 -3.88 3.22
N ARG A 77 3.49 -5.12 3.02
CA ARG A 77 4.17 -5.91 4.04
C ARG A 77 5.61 -6.15 3.62
N ALA A 78 6.52 -5.42 4.23
CA ALA A 78 7.94 -5.64 4.08
C ALA A 78 8.44 -6.64 5.14
N ARG A 79 9.12 -7.71 4.71
CA ARG A 79 9.72 -8.69 5.62
C ARG A 79 11.06 -9.17 5.12
N ALA A 80 11.94 -9.54 6.04
CA ALA A 80 13.19 -10.21 5.69
C ALA A 80 12.92 -11.62 5.16
N GLU A 81 13.80 -12.13 4.29
CA GLU A 81 13.72 -13.47 3.70
C GLU A 81 13.54 -14.59 4.75
N LYS A 82 14.12 -14.44 5.94
CA LYS A 82 14.05 -15.43 7.03
C LYS A 82 12.81 -15.29 7.95
N ALA A 83 11.90 -14.36 7.68
CA ALA A 83 10.71 -14.18 8.52
C ALA A 83 9.74 -15.37 8.37
N LEU A 84 9.39 -16.01 9.49
CA LEU A 84 8.60 -17.25 9.56
C LEU A 84 7.10 -17.08 9.24
N VAL A 85 6.60 -15.85 9.09
CA VAL A 85 5.16 -15.57 8.90
C VAL A 85 4.87 -15.20 7.45
N SER A 86 3.95 -15.93 6.80
CA SER A 86 3.45 -15.56 5.47
C SER A 86 2.61 -14.28 5.54
N GLY A 87 2.83 -13.32 4.64
CA GLY A 87 2.18 -12.00 4.66
C GLY A 87 0.65 -12.02 4.71
N TYR A 88 0.00 -13.02 4.11
CA TYR A 88 -1.47 -13.16 4.10
C TYR A 88 -2.10 -13.41 5.48
N HIS A 89 -1.48 -14.26 6.30
CA HIS A 89 -2.00 -14.63 7.64
C HIS A 89 -1.75 -13.53 8.70
N SER A 90 -1.07 -12.44 8.33
CA SER A 90 -0.60 -11.43 9.28
C SER A 90 -1.58 -10.28 9.55
N ILE A 91 -2.72 -10.22 8.86
CA ILE A 91 -3.75 -9.20 9.15
C ILE A 91 -4.83 -9.80 10.04
N ASP A 92 -4.70 -9.53 11.34
CA ASP A 92 -5.71 -9.88 12.33
C ASP A 92 -7.02 -9.09 12.13
N VAL A 93 -8.06 -9.50 12.86
CA VAL A 93 -9.40 -8.88 12.79
C VAL A 93 -9.36 -7.39 13.17
N ASN A 94 -8.50 -7.02 14.12
CA ASN A 94 -8.38 -5.64 14.61
C ASN A 94 -7.81 -4.73 13.53
N LYS A 95 -6.74 -5.15 12.84
CA LYS A 95 -6.12 -4.40 11.77
C LYS A 95 -7.06 -4.29 10.56
N LYS A 96 -7.82 -5.34 10.23
CA LYS A 96 -8.90 -5.23 9.23
C LYS A 96 -9.94 -4.17 9.60
N ALA A 97 -10.36 -4.11 10.86
CA ALA A 97 -11.33 -3.11 11.31
C ALA A 97 -10.78 -1.68 11.19
N VAL A 98 -9.51 -1.45 11.55
CA VAL A 98 -8.83 -0.15 11.39
C VAL A 98 -8.72 0.22 9.91
N LEU A 99 -8.22 -0.68 9.06
CA LEU A 99 -8.07 -0.45 7.62
C LEU A 99 -9.41 -0.15 6.95
N HIS A 100 -10.47 -0.89 7.31
CA HIS A 100 -11.81 -0.64 6.79
C HIS A 100 -12.29 0.77 7.16
N ARG A 101 -12.16 1.20 8.43
CA ARG A 101 -12.54 2.57 8.84
C ARG A 101 -11.70 3.65 8.16
N THR A 102 -10.44 3.37 7.90
CA THR A 102 -9.48 4.29 7.28
C THR A 102 -9.75 4.47 5.78
N CYS A 103 -9.96 3.37 5.04
CA CYS A 103 -10.41 3.41 3.64
C CYS A 103 -11.72 4.21 3.50
N ARG A 104 -12.67 4.01 4.43
CA ARG A 104 -13.94 4.76 4.46
C ARG A 104 -13.72 6.25 4.70
N GLN A 105 -12.75 6.62 5.53
CA GLN A 105 -12.42 8.03 5.74
C GLN A 105 -11.92 8.66 4.45
N TYR A 106 -10.99 8.01 3.75
CA TYR A 106 -10.48 8.49 2.47
C TYR A 106 -11.61 8.64 1.43
N LEU A 107 -12.45 7.61 1.27
CA LEU A 107 -13.58 7.63 0.33
C LEU A 107 -14.58 8.77 0.59
N ASN A 108 -14.78 9.15 1.85
CA ASN A 108 -15.70 10.24 2.20
C ASN A 108 -15.09 11.63 1.99
N GLN A 109 -13.76 11.74 1.89
CA GLN A 109 -13.06 13.01 1.70
C GLN A 109 -12.90 13.38 0.21
N ILE A 110 -12.99 12.41 -0.69
CA ILE A 110 -12.89 12.66 -2.13
C ILE A 110 -14.27 13.05 -2.70
N GLN A 111 -14.29 14.08 -3.54
CA GLN A 111 -15.52 14.66 -4.10
C GLN A 111 -16.25 13.67 -5.03
N HIS A 112 -15.50 12.95 -5.87
CA HIS A 112 -16.02 11.99 -6.84
C HIS A 112 -15.38 10.62 -6.64
N PRO A 113 -15.79 9.83 -5.63
CA PRO A 113 -15.23 8.50 -5.42
C PRO A 113 -15.53 7.57 -6.60
N PRO A 114 -14.60 6.71 -7.03
CA PRO A 114 -14.87 5.70 -8.06
C PRO A 114 -15.91 4.68 -7.61
N LYS A 115 -16.71 4.17 -8.56
CA LYS A 115 -17.76 3.16 -8.30
C LYS A 115 -17.19 1.86 -7.76
N HIS A 116 -15.99 1.51 -8.22
CA HIS A 116 -15.29 0.31 -7.83
C HIS A 116 -14.09 0.67 -6.98
N PHE A 117 -13.95 -0.04 -5.87
CA PHE A 117 -12.74 -0.01 -5.07
C PHE A 117 -12.49 -1.39 -4.49
N ARG A 118 -11.22 -1.68 -4.22
CA ARG A 118 -10.80 -2.94 -3.60
C ARG A 118 -9.64 -2.71 -2.66
N PHE A 119 -9.36 -3.73 -1.86
CA PHE A 119 -8.22 -3.78 -0.99
C PHE A 119 -7.29 -4.92 -1.44
N ASP A 120 -6.03 -4.61 -1.64
CA ASP A 120 -5.00 -5.55 -2.06
C ASP A 120 -3.87 -5.56 -1.00
N ILE A 121 -3.06 -6.62 -1.00
CA ILE A 121 -1.84 -6.71 -0.21
C ILE A 121 -0.66 -6.92 -1.15
N ILE A 122 0.43 -6.18 -0.93
CA ILE A 122 1.73 -6.47 -1.56
C ILE A 122 2.71 -6.93 -0.48
N ASP A 123 3.16 -8.18 -0.57
CA ASP A 123 4.20 -8.76 0.29
C ASP A 123 5.55 -8.63 -0.42
N VAL A 124 6.48 -7.92 0.23
CA VAL A 124 7.83 -7.66 -0.27
C VAL A 124 8.82 -8.40 0.63
N VAL A 125 9.48 -9.40 0.04
CA VAL A 125 10.53 -10.17 0.69
C VAL A 125 11.87 -9.53 0.37
N LEU A 126 12.46 -8.94 1.40
CA LEU A 126 13.75 -8.27 1.36
C LEU A 126 14.87 -9.29 1.50
N SER A 127 15.77 -9.32 0.51
CA SER A 127 16.98 -10.15 0.55
C SER A 127 18.22 -9.28 0.44
N CYS A 128 19.25 -9.59 1.23
CA CYS A 128 20.54 -8.89 1.17
C CYS A 128 21.44 -9.38 0.02
N ASN A 129 21.24 -10.62 -0.44
CA ASN A 129 22.15 -11.29 -1.38
C ASN A 129 21.45 -11.74 -2.68
N LYS A 130 20.14 -11.52 -2.82
CA LYS A 130 19.35 -11.91 -3.98
C LYS A 130 18.39 -10.79 -4.37
N ALA A 131 17.80 -10.89 -5.55
CA ALA A 131 16.73 -10.00 -5.96
C ALA A 131 15.54 -10.11 -4.99
N ASP A 132 15.01 -8.96 -4.59
CA ASP A 132 13.80 -8.86 -3.77
C ASP A 132 12.62 -9.52 -4.49
N LYS A 133 11.74 -10.16 -3.72
CA LYS A 133 10.56 -10.82 -4.27
C LYS A 133 9.31 -10.07 -3.89
N VAL A 134 8.52 -9.71 -4.89
CA VAL A 134 7.22 -9.05 -4.69
C VAL A 134 6.10 -10.04 -5.02
N ARG A 135 5.14 -10.18 -4.10
CA ARG A 135 3.90 -10.96 -4.29
C ARG A 135 2.70 -10.07 -4.10
N HIS A 136 1.72 -10.21 -4.98
CA HIS A 136 0.50 -9.40 -4.97
C HIS A 136 -0.72 -10.26 -4.75
N TYR A 137 -1.51 -9.92 -3.73
CA TYR A 137 -2.78 -10.56 -3.42
C TYR A 137 -3.91 -9.56 -3.68
N LYS A 138 -4.68 -9.82 -4.73
CA LYS A 138 -5.82 -8.97 -5.13
C LYS A 138 -7.08 -9.31 -4.37
N ASN A 139 -7.97 -8.33 -4.20
CA ASN A 139 -9.34 -8.52 -3.70
C ASN A 139 -9.40 -9.18 -2.32
N ILE A 140 -8.52 -8.75 -1.41
CA ILE A 140 -8.53 -9.21 -0.02
C ILE A 140 -9.85 -8.78 0.63
N PRO A 141 -10.60 -9.70 1.27
CA PRO A 141 -11.86 -9.36 1.92
C PRO A 141 -11.66 -8.37 3.08
N LEU A 142 -11.90 -7.10 2.77
CA LEU A 142 -11.94 -5.99 3.73
C LEU A 142 -13.32 -5.32 3.77
N PHE A 143 -13.99 -5.28 2.62
CA PHE A 143 -15.33 -4.72 2.45
C PHE A 143 -16.36 -5.84 2.33
N HIS A 144 -17.57 -5.63 2.86
CA HIS A 144 -18.68 -6.54 2.60
C HIS A 144 -19.17 -6.42 1.15
N LYS A 145 -19.77 -7.48 0.59
CA LYS A 145 -20.15 -7.61 -0.84
C LYS A 145 -20.99 -6.45 -1.42
N HIS A 146 -21.67 -5.67 -0.58
CA HIS A 146 -22.57 -4.58 -0.99
C HIS A 146 -22.10 -3.20 -0.52
N TYR A 147 -20.83 -3.04 -0.13
CA TYR A 147 -20.36 -1.75 0.35
C TYR A 147 -20.29 -0.73 -0.79
N LYS A 148 -21.00 0.40 -0.63
CA LYS A 148 -20.92 1.57 -1.51
C LYS A 148 -20.42 2.77 -0.70
N ALA A 149 -19.59 3.61 -1.30
CA ALA A 149 -19.19 4.88 -0.68
C ALA A 149 -20.42 5.80 -0.57
N ARG A 150 -20.57 6.54 0.54
CA ARG A 150 -21.81 7.31 0.82
C ARG A 150 -22.09 8.42 -0.20
N ASN A 151 -21.07 8.92 -0.90
CA ASN A 151 -21.24 9.96 -1.91
C ASN A 151 -21.92 9.46 -3.21
N PHE A 152 -22.26 8.16 -3.31
CA PHE A 152 -23.06 7.62 -4.42
C PHE A 152 -24.56 7.90 -4.30
N GLU A 153 -25.07 8.28 -3.13
CA GLU A 153 -26.51 8.46 -2.88
C GLU A 153 -26.98 9.91 -3.04
N ARG A 154 -26.09 10.85 -3.38
CA ARG A 154 -26.40 12.29 -3.52
C ARG A 154 -26.33 12.82 -4.96
N GLN A 155 -26.42 11.93 -5.97
CA GLN A 155 -26.52 12.31 -7.38
C GLN A 155 -27.86 11.92 -7.95
#